data_AF-A0A963TXN7-F1
#
_entry.id   AF-A0A963TXN7-F1
#
_cell.length_a   1.000
_cell.length_b   1.000
_cell.length_c   1.000
_cell.angle_alpha   90.00
_cell.angle_beta   90.00
_cell.angle_gamma   90.00
#
_symmetry.space_group_name_H-M   'P 1'
#
loop_
_entity.id
_entity.type
_entity.pdbx_description
1 polymer ?
#
loop_
_entity_poly.entity_id
_entity_poly.type
_entity_poly.pdbx_seq_one_letter_code
_entity_poly.pdbx_strand_id
1 'polypeptide(L)' 'MTTLAELAVEVLTTADGRAKTALSHAHAARWRQSRAEGRPLAIGRAEPPLRPARPARPELLPPREVPRRRPGSH' A
#
# COMPACT_ATOMS: atom_id res chain seq x y z
N MET A 1 18.83 6.18 -5.68
CA MET A 1 18.48 5.15 -4.68
C MET A 1 17.04 5.39 -4.27
N THR A 2 16.20 4.36 -4.21
CA THR A 2 14.81 4.51 -3.73
C THR A 2 14.77 4.50 -2.19
N THR A 3 14.05 5.45 -1.60
CA THR A 3 13.91 5.70 -0.15
C THR A 3 12.55 5.26 0.38
N LEU A 4 12.39 5.13 1.70
CA LEU A 4 11.10 4.75 2.29
C LEU A 4 9.99 5.77 1.98
N ALA A 5 10.32 7.06 1.94
CA ALA A 5 9.37 8.11 1.59
C ALA A 5 8.88 7.95 0.14
N GLU A 6 9.77 7.65 -0.82
CA GLU A 6 9.38 7.42 -2.22
C GLU A 6 8.50 6.17 -2.37
N LEU A 7 8.83 5.07 -1.68
CA LEU A 7 8.01 3.86 -1.66
C LEU A 7 6.62 4.11 -1.05
N ALA A 8 6.54 4.94 -0.01
CA ALA A 8 5.27 5.33 0.59
C ALA A 8 4.42 6.16 -0.38
N VAL A 9 5.03 7.10 -1.11
CA VAL A 9 4.34 7.89 -2.13
C VAL A 9 3.80 7.00 -3.26
N GLU A 10 4.58 6.00 -3.71
CA GLU A 10 4.16 5.04 -4.73
C GLU A 10 2.84 4.32 -4.32
N VAL A 11 2.78 3.85 -3.07
CA VAL A 11 1.58 3.26 -2.46
C VAL A 11 0.42 4.26 -2.41
N LEU A 12 0.67 5.50 -1.99
CA LEU A 12 -0.36 6.54 -1.90
C LEU A 12 -0.92 6.91 -3.27
N THR A 13 -0.10 6.86 -4.33
CA THR A 13 -0.51 7.17 -5.71
C THR A 13 -1.18 6.00 -6.43
N THR A 14 -1.13 4.78 -5.88
CA THR A 14 -1.79 3.62 -6.49
C THR A 14 -3.31 3.69 -6.27
N ALA A 15 -4.11 3.65 -7.34
CA ALA A 15 -5.57 3.78 -7.23
C ALA A 15 -6.26 2.48 -6.80
N ASP A 16 -5.94 1.37 -7.48
CA ASP A 16 -6.55 0.06 -7.22
C ASP A 16 -6.18 -0.49 -5.84
N GLY A 17 -7.17 -1.01 -5.12
CA GLY A 17 -7.00 -1.46 -3.74
C GLY A 17 -6.14 -2.73 -3.63
N ARG A 18 -6.28 -3.66 -4.57
CA ARG A 18 -5.51 -4.91 -4.57
C ARG A 18 -4.06 -4.65 -4.94
N ALA A 19 -3.83 -3.87 -5.99
CA ALA A 19 -2.51 -3.42 -6.39
C ALA A 19 -1.81 -2.65 -5.26
N LYS A 20 -2.50 -1.71 -4.61
CA LYS A 20 -1.97 -0.96 -3.47
C LYS A 20 -1.54 -1.87 -2.32
N THR A 21 -2.36 -2.87 -2.01
CA THR A 21 -2.05 -3.86 -0.98
C THR A 21 -0.82 -4.68 -1.35
N ALA A 22 -0.80 -5.25 -2.56
CA ALA A 22 0.33 -6.03 -3.05
C ALA A 22 1.64 -5.23 -3.04
N LEU A 23 1.58 -3.97 -3.48
CA LEU A 23 2.70 -3.05 -3.49
C LEU A 23 3.20 -2.74 -2.06
N SER A 24 2.28 -2.47 -1.13
CA SER A 24 2.62 -2.24 0.28
C SER A 24 3.35 -3.44 0.89
N HIS A 25 2.88 -4.67 0.61
CA HIS A 25 3.54 -5.89 1.07
C HIS A 25 4.94 -6.05 0.47
N ALA A 26 5.10 -5.79 -0.83
CA ALA A 26 6.38 -5.86 -1.51
C ALA A 26 7.40 -4.85 -0.94
N HIS A 27 6.98 -3.60 -0.72
CA HIS A 27 7.84 -2.58 -0.10
C HIS A 27 8.20 -2.92 1.34
N ALA A 28 7.26 -3.45 2.13
CA ALA A 28 7.54 -3.90 3.48
C ALA A 28 8.54 -5.06 3.51
N ALA A 29 8.44 -6.00 2.57
CA ALA A 29 9.42 -7.08 2.42
C ALA A 29 10.81 -6.53 2.07
N ARG A 30 10.89 -5.60 1.11
CA ARG A 30 12.15 -4.93 0.73
C ARG A 30 12.78 -4.18 1.90
N TRP A 31 11.99 -3.46 2.68
CA TRP A 31 12.47 -2.76 3.88
C TRP A 31 13.03 -3.75 4.91
N ARG A 32 12.31 -4.83 5.24
CA ARG A 32 12.79 -5.86 6.16
C ARG A 32 14.09 -6.51 5.67
N GLN A 33 14.16 -6.84 4.39
CA GLN A 33 15.37 -7.39 3.77
C GLN A 33 16.55 -6.41 3.90
N SER A 34 16.35 -5.13 3.59
CA SER A 34 17.41 -4.11 3.70
C SER A 34 17.98 -4.00 5.13
N ARG A 35 17.11 -4.16 6.14
CA ARG A 35 17.50 -4.19 7.55
C ARG A 35 18.31 -5.44 7.89
N ALA A 36 17.88 -6.60 7.40
CA ALA A 36 18.56 -7.87 7.62
C ALA A 36 19.96 -7.91 6.97
N GLU A 37 20.13 -7.27 5.82
CA GLU A 37 21.41 -7.17 5.10
C GLU A 37 22.37 -6.11 5.68
N GLY A 38 21.99 -5.43 6.77
CA GLY A 38 22.80 -4.36 7.37
C GLY A 38 22.90 -3.09 6.51
N ARG A 39 22.06 -2.96 5.47
CA ARG A 39 22.01 -1.81 4.55
C ARG A 39 20.61 -1.22 4.53
N PRO A 40 20.14 -0.63 5.64
CA PRO A 40 18.78 -0.12 5.73
C PRO A 40 18.50 0.90 4.62
N LEU A 41 17.32 0.80 4.01
CA LEU A 41 16.82 1.86 3.15
C LEU A 41 16.80 3.19 3.91
N ALA A 42 17.30 4.25 3.28
CA ALA A 42 17.18 5.59 3.84
C ALA A 42 15.71 6.00 3.93
N ILE A 43 15.35 6.76 4.98
CA ILE A 43 14.01 7.32 5.11
C ILE A 43 13.69 8.22 3.90
N GLY A 44 14.63 9.08 3.52
CA GLY A 44 14.50 10.01 2.40
C GLY A 44 13.44 11.09 2.62
N ARG A 45 13.10 11.79 1.54
CA ARG A 45 12.04 12.79 1.48
C ARG A 45 11.34 12.68 0.14
N ALA A 46 10.01 12.68 0.18
CA ALA A 46 9.16 12.70 -1.01
C ALA A 46 7.91 13.53 -0.69
N GLU A 47 7.30 14.12 -1.72
CA GLU A 47 6.09 14.92 -1.57
C GLU A 47 4.86 14.01 -1.81
N PRO A 48 4.04 13.72 -0.78
CA PRO A 48 2.87 12.89 -0.95
C PRO A 48 1.76 13.64 -1.67
N PRO A 49 0.84 12.93 -2.37
CA PRO A 49 -0.36 13.57 -2.89
C PRO A 49 -1.22 14.07 -1.72
N LEU A 50 -1.91 15.20 -1.90
CA LEU A 50 -2.81 15.77 -0.89
C LEU A 50 -3.87 14.78 -0.40
N ARG A 51 -4.31 13.89 -1.30
CA ARG A 51 -5.20 12.77 -0.99
C ARG A 51 -4.67 11.50 -1.62
N PRO A 52 -4.71 10.34 -0.95
CA PRO A 52 -4.29 9.10 -1.57
C PRO A 52 -5.22 8.73 -2.73
N ALA A 53 -4.66 8.18 -3.80
CA ALA A 53 -5.40 7.77 -4.98
C ALA A 53 -6.49 6.73 -4.64
N ARG A 54 -7.57 6.80 -5.41
CA ARG A 54 -8.75 5.93 -5.32
C ARG A 54 -9.18 5.55 -6.74
N PRO A 55 -9.83 4.40 -6.95
CA PRO A 55 -10.43 4.08 -8.24
C PRO A 55 -11.44 5.16 -8.65
N ALA A 56 -11.60 5.39 -9.95
CA ALA A 56 -12.49 6.41 -10.47
C ALA A 56 -13.96 6.22 -10.04
N ARG A 57 -14.38 4.96 -9.90
CA ARG A 57 -15.70 4.57 -9.36
C ARG A 57 -15.54 3.34 -8.47
N PRO A 58 -16.09 3.34 -7.24
CA PRO A 58 -16.26 2.11 -6.50
C PRO A 58 -17.34 1.26 -7.21
N GLU A 59 -17.03 0.00 -7.49
CA GLU A 59 -18.05 -0.93 -7.98
C GLU A 59 -19.08 -1.16 -6.85
N LEU A 60 -20.32 -0.77 -7.11
CA LEU A 60 -21.42 -1.02 -6.20
C LEU A 60 -21.95 -2.42 -6.47
N LEU A 61 -21.60 -3.37 -5.59
CA LEU A 61 -22.11 -4.73 -5.66
C LEU A 61 -23.55 -4.77 -5.08
N PRO A 62 -24.47 -5.52 -5.69
CA PRO A 62 -25.78 -5.78 -5.08
C PRO A 62 -25.59 -6.54 -3.75
N PRO A 63 -26.53 -6.41 -2.78
CA PRO A 63 -26.34 -6.96 -1.43
C PRO A 63 -25.98 -8.45 -1.35
N ARG A 64 -26.42 -9.25 -2.33
CA ARG A 64 -26.11 -10.70 -2.44
C ARG A 64 -24.68 -11.02 -2.88
N GLU A 65 -24.00 -10.08 -3.54
CA GLU A 65 -22.62 -10.22 -4.05
C GLU A 65 -21.61 -9.54 -3.11
N VAL A 66 -22.07 -8.72 -2.16
CA VAL A 66 -21.20 -8.17 -1.12
C VAL A 66 -20.66 -9.30 -0.24
N PRO A 67 -19.34 -9.49 -0.12
CA PRO A 67 -18.77 -10.52 0.74
C PRO A 67 -19.23 -10.36 2.19
N ARG A 68 -19.74 -11.44 2.78
CA ARG A 68 -20.24 -11.41 4.17
C ARG A 68 -19.10 -11.07 5.11
N ARG A 69 -19.16 -9.89 5.74
CA ARG A 69 -18.19 -9.47 6.75
C ARG A 69 -18.29 -10.41 7.95
N ARG A 70 -17.21 -11.12 8.27
CA ARG A 70 -17.07 -11.91 9.50
C ARG A 70 -16.24 -11.09 10.48
N PRO A 71 -16.80 -10.56 11.58
CA PRO A 71 -15.96 -10.01 12.64
C PRO A 71 -15.05 -11.14 13.12
N GLY A 72 -13.74 -10.93 13.10
CA GLY A 72 -12.77 -11.96 13.47
C GLY A 72 -12.97 -12.40 14.92
N SER A 73 -12.74 -13.69 15.19
CA SER A 73 -12.63 -14.22 16.54
C SER A 73 -11.23 -13.90 17.06
N HIS A 74 -11.09 -12.79 17.78
CA HIS A 74 -9.94 -12.49 18.63
C HIS A 74 -10.45 -11.87 19.92
#